data_AF-A0A839HDW4-F1
#
_entry.id   AF-A0A839HDW4-F1
#
_cell.length_a   1.000
_cell.length_b   1.000
_cell.length_c   1.000
_cell.angle_alpha   90.00
_cell.angle_beta   90.00
_cell.angle_gamma   90.00
#
_symmetry.space_group_name_H-M   'P 1'
#
loop_
_entity.id
_entity.type
_entity.pdbx_description
1 polymer ?
#
loop_
_entity_poly.entity_id
_entity_poly.type
_entity_poly.pdbx_seq_one_letter_code
_entity_poly.pdbx_strand_id
1 'polypeptide(L)'
;MREIEFLPEIKFVTNGRAISDELIAELNQYPGRIRFNISLHSLIPEQYQRIIRNHLVGELPPQHHDDLAAVKDNLQRLRAAQIPFKLNCVLLKGINTDPAQLDSFLAQASALGAERVKFLELLITEELKWFYPYFYRLEALENQFAARFEFLNTGARRRVYRDRLTQLVVELQQCTCRLGCDQCAINRDINVTAELRYFACFLHPEDALDLKQTDLNTALAQGVDYIDRMAIRYGSGSPIIIGDFYVTEQEQFYYYALPHDALPAVIAQCGSIELKRHRCFTEYYFSDGSSDYAGFTTVKKLMHNSYEHQAQEVVQSVRVDALGSGLIETVFLTDGAAISSIEQYSAAMRQAGFNCVLTVEWAIDYFTLGEIEITLSQTPQRSDAALLRCNRPLLLAQPGLQPLTCPIPVWLMQQAV
;
A
#
# COMPACT_ATOMS: atom_id res chain seq x y z
N MET A 1 -29.30 27.72 -7.28
CA MET A 1 -28.20 28.15 -8.21
C MET A 1 -28.58 29.40 -8.99
N ARG A 2 -29.67 29.39 -9.78
CA ARG A 2 -30.16 30.62 -10.45
C ARG A 2 -30.52 31.74 -9.47
N GLU A 3 -31.16 31.41 -8.35
CA GLU A 3 -31.53 32.36 -7.29
C GLU A 3 -30.32 33.01 -6.59
N ILE A 4 -29.14 32.39 -6.67
CA ILE A 4 -27.89 32.91 -6.08
C ILE A 4 -26.88 33.30 -7.15
N GLU A 5 -27.31 33.39 -8.42
CA GLU A 5 -26.49 33.73 -9.60
C GLU A 5 -25.19 32.90 -9.72
N PHE A 6 -25.19 31.68 -9.20
CA PHE A 6 -24.02 30.81 -9.21
C PHE A 6 -23.97 29.97 -10.48
N LEU A 7 -22.90 30.14 -11.25
CA LEU A 7 -22.58 29.33 -12.43
C LEU A 7 -21.47 28.33 -12.08
N PRO A 8 -21.79 27.03 -11.85
CA PRO A 8 -20.78 26.05 -11.50
C PRO A 8 -19.82 25.77 -12.66
N GLU A 9 -18.57 25.45 -12.33
CA GLU A 9 -17.70 24.74 -13.28
C GLU A 9 -18.13 23.27 -13.36
N ILE A 10 -18.34 22.78 -14.58
CA ILE A 10 -18.76 21.39 -14.84
C ILE A 10 -17.55 20.60 -15.34
N LYS A 11 -17.27 19.48 -14.68
CA LYS A 11 -16.19 18.55 -15.02
C LYS A 11 -16.77 17.18 -15.34
N PHE A 12 -16.62 16.73 -16.58
CA PHE A 12 -17.00 15.39 -17.01
C PHE A 12 -15.83 14.43 -16.81
N VAL A 13 -16.08 13.25 -16.25
CA VAL A 13 -15.11 12.15 -16.21
C VAL A 13 -15.69 11.00 -17.03
N THR A 14 -14.99 10.55 -18.07
CA THR A 14 -15.51 9.57 -19.03
C THR A 14 -14.38 8.77 -19.66
N ASN A 15 -14.66 7.59 -20.22
CA ASN A 15 -13.72 6.86 -21.08
C ASN A 15 -13.54 7.52 -22.47
N GLY A 16 -14.32 8.58 -22.77
CA GLY A 16 -14.19 9.35 -24.00
C GLY A 16 -14.83 8.71 -25.24
N ARG A 17 -15.51 7.57 -25.10
CA ARG A 17 -16.06 6.82 -26.24
C ARG A 17 -17.34 7.39 -26.81
N ALA A 18 -18.18 7.98 -25.96
CA ALA A 18 -19.51 8.48 -26.27
C ALA A 18 -19.57 10.02 -26.14
N ILE A 19 -18.86 10.72 -27.03
CA ILE A 19 -18.90 12.17 -27.15
C ILE A 19 -19.47 12.47 -28.54
N SER A 20 -20.70 12.98 -28.60
CA SER A 20 -21.38 13.29 -29.86
C SER A 20 -21.34 14.79 -30.17
N ASP A 21 -21.62 15.13 -31.42
CA ASP A 21 -21.68 16.53 -31.86
C ASP A 21 -22.85 17.27 -31.20
N GLU A 22 -23.97 16.59 -30.91
CA GLU A 22 -25.10 17.16 -30.17
C GLU A 22 -24.69 17.54 -28.74
N LEU A 23 -23.98 16.66 -28.03
CA LEU A 23 -23.46 16.95 -26.70
C LEU A 23 -22.53 18.16 -26.73
N ILE A 24 -21.60 18.22 -27.69
CA ILE A 24 -20.68 19.35 -27.84
C ILE A 24 -21.46 20.65 -28.10
N ALA A 25 -22.48 20.60 -28.96
CA ALA A 25 -23.31 21.76 -29.27
C ALA A 25 -24.10 22.27 -28.06
N GLU A 26 -24.61 21.38 -27.20
CA GLU A 26 -25.27 21.74 -25.95
C GLU A 26 -24.27 22.34 -24.94
N LEU A 27 -23.11 21.71 -24.78
CA LEU A 27 -22.07 22.16 -23.86
C LEU A 27 -21.53 23.55 -24.23
N ASN A 28 -21.40 23.86 -25.51
CA ASN A 28 -20.98 25.20 -25.98
C ASN A 28 -21.98 26.32 -25.64
N GLN A 29 -23.23 25.99 -25.34
CA GLN A 29 -24.25 26.97 -24.92
C GLN A 29 -24.20 27.24 -23.41
N TYR A 30 -23.49 26.43 -22.64
CA TYR A 30 -23.39 26.62 -21.20
C TYR A 30 -22.49 27.82 -20.87
N PRO A 31 -22.96 28.80 -20.10
CA PRO A 31 -22.21 30.03 -19.84
C PRO A 31 -21.05 29.86 -18.86
N GLY A 32 -21.00 28.74 -18.12
CA GLY A 32 -19.92 28.44 -17.18
C GLY A 32 -18.77 27.68 -17.83
N ARG A 33 -17.74 27.36 -17.04
CA ARG A 33 -16.59 26.58 -17.52
C ARG A 33 -16.92 25.10 -17.59
N ILE A 34 -16.54 24.46 -18.70
CA ILE A 34 -16.64 23.01 -18.90
C ILE A 34 -15.25 22.45 -19.17
N ARG A 35 -14.98 21.25 -18.64
CA ARG A 35 -13.79 20.47 -18.97
C ARG A 35 -14.05 18.98 -18.93
N PHE A 36 -13.23 18.23 -19.65
CA PHE A 36 -13.25 16.77 -19.65
C PHE A 36 -12.00 16.17 -18.98
N ASN A 37 -12.18 15.11 -18.23
CA ASN A 37 -11.15 14.22 -17.76
C ASN A 37 -11.38 12.85 -18.41
N ILE A 38 -10.55 12.52 -19.40
CA ILE A 38 -10.70 11.32 -20.20
C ILE A 38 -9.84 10.21 -19.60
N SER A 39 -10.47 9.13 -19.14
CA SER A 39 -9.78 7.93 -18.69
C SER A 39 -9.18 7.20 -19.89
N LEU A 40 -7.88 7.37 -20.08
CA LEU A 40 -7.12 6.78 -21.17
C LEU A 40 -5.81 6.21 -20.60
N HIS A 41 -5.77 4.89 -20.44
CA HIS A 41 -4.71 4.20 -19.69
C HIS A 41 -3.57 3.65 -20.56
N SER A 42 -3.76 3.65 -21.89
CA SER A 42 -2.67 3.42 -22.84
C SER A 42 -3.06 4.00 -24.19
N LEU A 43 -2.05 4.41 -24.96
CA LEU A 43 -2.19 4.83 -26.37
C LEU A 43 -1.69 3.75 -27.33
N ILE A 44 -1.33 2.57 -26.79
CA ILE A 44 -0.98 1.37 -27.54
C ILE A 44 -2.25 0.51 -27.65
N PRO A 45 -2.74 0.20 -28.86
CA PRO A 45 -4.02 -0.49 -29.05
C PRO A 45 -4.16 -1.77 -28.23
N GLU A 46 -3.18 -2.67 -28.28
CA GLU A 46 -3.23 -3.96 -27.59
C GLU A 46 -3.33 -3.81 -26.06
N GLN A 47 -2.54 -2.89 -25.49
CA GLN A 47 -2.57 -2.62 -24.06
C GLN A 47 -3.86 -1.94 -23.64
N TYR A 48 -4.31 -0.94 -24.41
CA TYR A 48 -5.56 -0.26 -24.16
C TYR A 48 -6.71 -1.27 -24.11
N GLN A 49 -6.80 -2.13 -25.12
CA GLN A 49 -7.81 -3.18 -25.19
C GLN A 49 -7.68 -4.19 -24.05
N ARG A 50 -6.46 -4.59 -23.66
CA ARG A 50 -6.23 -5.46 -22.50
C ARG A 50 -6.73 -4.84 -21.19
N ILE A 51 -6.63 -3.53 -21.04
CA ILE A 51 -7.08 -2.80 -19.85
C ILE A 51 -8.61 -2.61 -19.84
N ILE A 52 -9.21 -2.25 -20.98
CA ILE A 52 -10.64 -1.90 -21.05
C ILE A 52 -11.56 -3.09 -21.32
N ARG A 53 -11.07 -4.19 -21.90
CA ARG A 53 -11.89 -5.36 -22.20
C ARG A 53 -11.93 -6.32 -21.04
N ASN A 54 -13.15 -6.55 -20.54
CA ASN A 54 -13.44 -7.57 -19.55
C ASN A 54 -13.35 -8.96 -20.20
N HIS A 55 -12.36 -9.77 -19.79
CA HIS A 55 -12.16 -11.14 -20.29
C HIS A 55 -13.23 -12.13 -19.76
N LEU A 56 -14.15 -11.67 -18.91
CA LEU A 56 -15.20 -12.47 -18.26
C LEU A 56 -16.48 -12.62 -19.10
N VAL A 57 -16.58 -11.98 -20.26
CA VAL A 57 -17.67 -12.26 -21.22
C VAL A 57 -17.12 -13.23 -22.24
N GLY A 58 -17.46 -14.51 -22.06
CA GLY A 58 -17.04 -15.59 -22.94
C GLY A 58 -17.19 -15.23 -24.41
N GLU A 59 -16.12 -15.46 -25.18
CA GLU A 59 -16.07 -15.58 -26.63
C GLU A 59 -17.15 -14.80 -27.40
N LEU A 60 -17.26 -13.49 -27.18
CA LEU A 60 -17.84 -12.64 -28.21
C LEU A 60 -16.82 -12.59 -29.35
N PRO A 61 -17.21 -12.89 -30.61
CA PRO A 61 -16.31 -12.78 -31.73
C PRO A 61 -15.73 -11.36 -31.76
N PRO A 62 -14.47 -11.17 -32.17
CA PRO A 62 -13.85 -9.86 -32.22
C PRO A 62 -14.62 -9.00 -33.23
N GLN A 63 -15.64 -8.29 -32.77
CA GLN A 63 -16.12 -7.14 -33.49
C GLN A 63 -14.95 -6.14 -33.45
N HIS A 64 -14.37 -5.90 -34.62
CA HIS A 64 -13.27 -4.99 -34.91
C HIS A 64 -13.66 -3.53 -34.64
N HIS A 65 -14.14 -3.22 -33.44
CA HIS A 65 -14.33 -1.86 -32.98
C HIS A 65 -13.02 -1.40 -32.34
N ASP A 66 -12.31 -0.53 -33.06
CA ASP A 66 -11.14 0.17 -32.53
C ASP A 66 -11.61 1.29 -31.60
N ASP A 67 -11.88 0.93 -30.34
CA ASP A 67 -12.30 1.90 -29.32
C ASP A 67 -11.26 2.98 -29.09
N LEU A 68 -9.97 2.69 -29.29
CA LEU A 68 -8.92 3.68 -29.13
C LEU A 68 -9.00 4.72 -30.26
N ALA A 69 -9.20 4.30 -31.51
CA ALA A 69 -9.42 5.22 -32.62
C ALA A 69 -10.67 6.09 -32.38
N ALA A 70 -11.79 5.49 -31.97
CA ALA A 70 -13.01 6.24 -31.68
C ALA A 70 -12.81 7.29 -30.57
N VAL A 71 -12.06 6.96 -29.52
CA VAL A 71 -11.69 7.92 -28.47
C VAL A 71 -10.80 9.02 -29.04
N LYS A 72 -9.77 8.69 -29.83
CA LYS A 72 -8.89 9.69 -30.47
C LYS A 72 -9.67 10.68 -31.35
N ASP A 73 -10.63 10.20 -32.14
CA ASP A 73 -11.50 11.06 -32.95
C ASP A 73 -12.32 12.01 -32.06
N ASN A 74 -12.87 11.51 -30.95
CA ASN A 74 -13.61 12.34 -30.01
C ASN A 74 -12.72 13.40 -29.33
N LEU A 75 -11.46 13.09 -29.02
CA LEU A 75 -10.51 14.07 -28.51
C LEU A 75 -10.23 15.19 -29.52
N GLN A 76 -10.14 14.84 -30.81
CA GLN A 76 -10.01 15.84 -31.87
C GLN A 76 -11.26 16.71 -32.00
N ARG A 77 -12.46 16.14 -31.84
CA ARG A 77 -13.72 16.92 -31.78
C ARG A 77 -13.72 17.91 -30.62
N LEU A 78 -13.37 17.46 -29.41
CA LEU A 78 -13.25 18.35 -28.24
C LEU A 78 -12.26 19.49 -28.49
N ARG A 79 -11.09 19.17 -29.06
CA ARG A 79 -10.08 20.17 -29.43
C ARG A 79 -10.61 21.17 -30.45
N ALA A 80 -11.31 20.72 -31.49
CA ALA A 80 -11.88 21.59 -32.52
C ALA A 80 -12.96 22.52 -31.93
N ALA A 81 -13.74 22.03 -30.97
CA ALA A 81 -14.70 22.80 -30.20
C ALA A 81 -14.06 23.68 -29.11
N GLN A 82 -12.74 23.66 -28.95
CA GLN A 82 -11.99 24.38 -27.90
C GLN A 82 -12.44 24.03 -26.48
N ILE A 83 -12.98 22.82 -26.27
CA ILE A 83 -13.34 22.33 -24.95
C ILE A 83 -12.10 21.68 -24.32
N PRO A 84 -11.62 22.18 -23.17
CA PRO A 84 -10.39 21.69 -22.56
C PRO A 84 -10.55 20.28 -22.02
N PHE A 85 -9.52 19.47 -22.17
CA PHE A 85 -9.49 18.12 -21.62
C PHE A 85 -8.13 17.71 -21.05
N LYS A 86 -8.19 16.80 -20.09
CA LYS A 86 -7.05 16.11 -19.47
C LYS A 86 -7.14 14.62 -19.72
N LEU A 87 -6.02 13.93 -19.75
CA LEU A 87 -5.97 12.47 -19.80
C LEU A 87 -5.65 11.90 -18.42
N ASN A 88 -6.48 11.00 -17.92
CA ASN A 88 -6.23 10.25 -16.69
C ASN A 88 -5.66 8.87 -17.04
N CYS A 89 -4.48 8.56 -16.53
CA CYS A 89 -3.80 7.27 -16.73
C CYS A 89 -3.52 6.62 -15.38
N VAL A 90 -4.12 5.46 -15.11
CA VAL A 90 -3.75 4.63 -13.97
C VAL A 90 -2.49 3.86 -14.35
N LEU A 91 -1.44 3.97 -13.55
CA LEU A 91 -0.18 3.23 -13.77
C LEU A 91 -0.34 1.78 -13.30
N LEU A 92 -0.07 0.85 -14.20
CA LEU A 92 -0.16 -0.59 -14.01
C LEU A 92 1.20 -1.21 -14.35
N LYS A 93 1.93 -1.63 -13.30
CA LYS A 93 3.29 -2.18 -13.40
C LYS A 93 3.34 -3.32 -14.40
N GLY A 94 4.26 -3.20 -15.36
CA GLY A 94 4.47 -4.21 -16.40
C GLY A 94 3.42 -4.21 -17.52
N ILE A 95 2.47 -3.27 -17.51
CA ILE A 95 1.50 -3.09 -18.59
C ILE A 95 1.73 -1.77 -19.32
N ASN A 96 1.70 -0.63 -18.62
CA ASN A 96 1.80 0.71 -19.22
C ASN A 96 2.87 1.59 -18.54
N THR A 97 3.85 0.97 -17.89
CA THR A 97 4.88 1.64 -17.10
C THR A 97 6.29 1.50 -17.68
N ASP A 98 6.41 1.00 -18.92
CA ASP A 98 7.69 0.98 -19.62
C ASP A 98 8.12 2.42 -19.97
N PRO A 99 9.42 2.78 -19.82
CA PRO A 99 9.88 4.14 -20.06
C PRO A 99 9.60 4.66 -21.48
N ALA A 100 9.86 3.86 -22.51
CA ALA A 100 9.65 4.28 -23.89
C ALA A 100 8.16 4.46 -24.20
N GLN A 101 7.31 3.63 -23.58
CA GLN A 101 5.85 3.75 -23.69
C GLN A 101 5.32 5.01 -23.01
N LEU A 102 5.81 5.33 -21.81
CA LEU A 102 5.43 6.54 -21.08
C LEU A 102 5.89 7.81 -21.83
N ASP A 103 7.08 7.79 -22.41
CA ASP A 103 7.59 8.86 -23.28
C ASP A 103 6.67 9.09 -24.48
N SER A 104 6.31 8.01 -25.17
CA SER A 104 5.39 8.03 -26.31
C SER A 104 4.00 8.52 -25.89
N PHE A 105 3.52 8.12 -24.71
CA PHE A 105 2.24 8.54 -24.18
C PHE A 105 2.19 10.06 -23.97
N LEU A 106 3.21 10.65 -23.35
CA LEU A 106 3.29 12.10 -23.14
C LEU A 106 3.35 12.88 -24.46
N ALA A 107 4.17 12.41 -25.42
CA ALA A 107 4.28 13.03 -26.73
C ALA A 107 2.94 13.01 -27.50
N GLN A 108 2.27 11.86 -27.53
CA GLN A 108 0.97 11.71 -28.18
C GLN A 108 -0.14 12.48 -27.47
N ALA A 109 -0.15 12.51 -26.12
CA ALA A 109 -1.11 13.30 -25.35
C ALA A 109 -1.03 14.78 -25.71
N SER A 110 0.18 15.33 -25.80
CA SER A 110 0.41 16.70 -26.26
C SER A 110 -0.06 16.89 -27.71
N ALA A 111 0.28 15.97 -28.62
CA ALA A 111 -0.14 16.04 -30.02
C ALA A 111 -1.67 16.05 -30.20
N LEU A 112 -2.40 15.30 -29.36
CA LEU A 112 -3.86 15.27 -29.31
C LEU A 112 -4.46 16.57 -28.77
N GLY A 113 -3.67 17.42 -28.12
CA GLY A 113 -4.11 18.70 -27.55
C GLY A 113 -4.61 18.60 -26.10
N ALA A 114 -4.21 17.55 -25.37
CA ALA A 114 -4.49 17.49 -23.94
C ALA A 114 -3.81 18.66 -23.23
N GLU A 115 -4.51 19.32 -22.30
CA GLU A 115 -3.88 20.36 -21.48
C GLU A 115 -2.90 19.73 -20.49
N ARG A 116 -3.25 18.55 -19.98
CA ARG A 116 -2.56 17.88 -18.88
C ARG A 116 -2.72 16.36 -18.96
N VAL A 117 -1.73 15.65 -18.46
CA VAL A 117 -1.81 14.22 -18.15
C VAL A 117 -1.79 14.05 -16.64
N LYS A 118 -2.67 13.21 -16.13
CA LYS A 118 -2.76 12.86 -14.73
C LYS A 118 -2.47 11.38 -14.56
N PHE A 119 -1.33 11.07 -13.97
CA PHE A 119 -0.99 9.73 -13.54
C PHE A 119 -1.56 9.44 -12.16
N LEU A 120 -2.19 8.28 -12.03
CA LEU A 120 -2.90 7.81 -10.86
C LEU A 120 -2.29 6.49 -10.38
N GLU A 121 -2.23 6.33 -9.07
CA GLU A 121 -1.98 5.03 -8.47
C GLU A 121 -3.19 4.11 -8.66
N LEU A 122 -2.91 2.82 -8.85
CA LEU A 122 -3.93 1.79 -8.76
C LEU A 122 -4.43 1.74 -7.31
N LEU A 123 -5.74 1.84 -7.08
CA LEU A 123 -6.33 1.67 -5.75
C LEU A 123 -6.41 0.17 -5.40
N ILE A 124 -5.83 -0.24 -4.28
CA ILE A 124 -5.84 -1.64 -3.82
C ILE A 124 -6.39 -1.69 -2.39
N THR A 125 -7.52 -2.37 -2.24
CA THR A 125 -8.16 -2.71 -0.97
C THR A 125 -7.83 -4.15 -0.59
N GLU A 126 -8.19 -4.58 0.62
CA GLU A 126 -8.04 -5.97 1.07
C GLU A 126 -8.65 -7.00 0.11
N GLU A 127 -9.86 -6.71 -0.39
CA GLU A 127 -10.57 -7.55 -1.36
C GLU A 127 -9.87 -7.61 -2.73
N LEU A 128 -9.08 -6.60 -3.05
CA LEU A 128 -8.38 -6.45 -4.33
C LEU A 128 -6.88 -6.72 -4.22
N LYS A 129 -6.40 -7.30 -3.12
CA LYS A 129 -4.96 -7.57 -2.86
C LYS A 129 -4.23 -8.30 -3.99
N TRP A 130 -4.94 -9.13 -4.73
CA TRP A 130 -4.43 -9.87 -5.88
C TRP A 130 -4.00 -8.98 -7.06
N PHE A 131 -4.43 -7.71 -7.12
CA PHE A 131 -3.95 -6.72 -8.07
C PHE A 131 -2.61 -6.06 -7.68
N TYR A 132 -2.09 -6.34 -6.49
CA TYR A 132 -0.83 -5.77 -6.00
C TYR A 132 0.38 -5.93 -6.92
N PRO A 133 0.57 -7.06 -7.66
CA PRO A 133 1.65 -7.17 -8.63
C PRO A 133 1.65 -6.08 -9.72
N TYR A 134 0.50 -5.44 -9.97
CA TYR A 134 0.34 -4.34 -10.91
C TYR A 134 0.48 -2.95 -10.25
N PHE A 135 0.69 -2.87 -8.95
CA PHE A 135 0.91 -1.60 -8.26
C PHE A 135 2.21 -0.93 -8.74
N TYR A 136 2.13 0.35 -9.06
CA TYR A 136 3.27 1.17 -9.47
C TYR A 136 3.28 2.48 -8.70
N ARG A 137 4.37 2.74 -7.96
CA ARG A 137 4.54 3.94 -7.15
C ARG A 137 4.75 5.17 -8.04
N LEU A 138 4.09 6.28 -7.73
CA LEU A 138 4.28 7.52 -8.48
C LEU A 138 5.70 8.08 -8.35
N GLU A 139 6.36 7.86 -7.22
CA GLU A 139 7.75 8.26 -6.99
C GLU A 139 8.71 7.56 -7.96
N ALA A 140 8.39 6.35 -8.40
CA ALA A 140 9.19 5.66 -9.42
C ALA A 140 9.12 6.40 -10.77
N LEU A 141 7.94 6.90 -11.14
CA LEU A 141 7.77 7.71 -12.35
C LEU A 141 8.52 9.05 -12.23
N GLU A 142 8.47 9.69 -11.07
CA GLU A 142 9.21 10.93 -10.79
C GLU A 142 10.71 10.73 -10.92
N ASN A 143 11.26 9.69 -10.30
CA ASN A 143 12.68 9.38 -10.37
C ASN A 143 13.12 9.06 -11.80
N GLN A 144 12.30 8.31 -12.54
CA GLN A 144 12.56 7.96 -13.93
C GLN A 144 12.66 9.20 -14.83
N PHE A 145 11.85 10.23 -14.56
CA PHE A 145 11.80 11.47 -15.34
C PHE A 145 12.40 12.69 -14.65
N ALA A 146 13.25 12.49 -13.62
CA ALA A 146 13.75 13.59 -12.79
C ALA A 146 14.48 14.70 -13.57
N ALA A 147 15.23 14.35 -14.62
CA ALA A 147 15.91 15.33 -15.49
C ALA A 147 14.94 16.06 -16.45
N ARG A 148 13.80 15.45 -16.75
CA ARG A 148 12.82 15.89 -17.75
C ARG A 148 11.66 16.66 -17.13
N PHE A 149 11.26 16.33 -15.91
CA PHE A 149 10.16 16.97 -15.21
C PHE A 149 10.63 18.16 -14.40
N GLU A 150 10.08 19.33 -14.72
CA GLU A 150 10.26 20.54 -13.94
C GLU A 150 9.13 20.65 -12.91
N PHE A 151 9.48 20.61 -11.63
CA PHE A 151 8.50 20.75 -10.55
C PHE A 151 7.82 22.14 -10.61
N LEU A 152 6.49 22.15 -10.55
CA LEU A 152 5.69 23.37 -10.53
C LEU A 152 5.11 23.65 -9.15
N ASN A 153 4.39 22.68 -8.57
CA ASN A 153 3.82 22.80 -7.23
C ASN A 153 3.39 21.45 -6.66
N THR A 154 2.98 21.47 -5.40
CA THR A 154 2.33 20.36 -4.72
C THR A 154 0.97 20.80 -4.18
N GLY A 155 0.05 19.85 -4.05
CA GLY A 155 -1.15 19.96 -3.23
C GLY A 155 -1.31 18.71 -2.39
N ALA A 156 -2.32 18.68 -1.52
CA ALA A 156 -2.47 17.64 -0.48
C ALA A 156 -2.24 16.19 -0.96
N ARG A 157 -2.78 15.82 -2.12
CA ARG A 157 -2.63 14.48 -2.73
C ARG A 157 -1.91 14.45 -4.07
N ARG A 158 -1.27 15.55 -4.49
CA ARG A 158 -0.76 15.68 -5.85
C ARG A 158 0.57 16.43 -5.93
N ARG A 159 1.41 16.02 -6.87
CA ARG A 159 2.59 16.76 -7.29
C ARG A 159 2.43 17.10 -8.78
N VAL A 160 2.75 18.33 -9.14
CA VAL A 160 2.53 18.85 -10.49
C VAL A 160 3.86 19.26 -11.08
N TYR A 161 4.09 18.80 -12.30
CA TYR A 161 5.30 19.03 -13.07
C TYR A 161 4.95 19.61 -14.44
N ARG A 162 5.93 20.24 -15.07
CA ARG A 162 5.94 20.51 -16.51
C ARG A 162 6.94 19.57 -17.16
N ASP A 163 6.50 18.88 -18.19
CA ASP A 163 7.43 18.15 -19.04
C ASP A 163 8.23 19.14 -19.91
N ARG A 164 9.56 19.15 -19.79
CA ARG A 164 10.42 20.04 -20.57
C ARG A 164 10.35 19.79 -22.09
N LEU A 165 10.06 18.55 -22.52
CA LEU A 165 10.05 18.22 -23.95
C LEU A 165 8.74 18.61 -24.63
N THR A 166 7.60 18.24 -24.05
CA THR A 166 6.28 18.49 -24.65
C THR A 166 5.59 19.76 -24.12
N GLN A 167 6.13 20.37 -23.07
CA GLN A 167 5.52 21.47 -22.29
C GLN A 167 4.20 21.09 -21.60
N LEU A 168 3.81 19.81 -21.67
CA LEU A 168 2.59 19.29 -21.05
C LEU A 168 2.69 19.37 -19.53
N VAL A 169 1.57 19.68 -18.88
CA VAL A 169 1.50 19.62 -17.42
C VAL A 169 1.22 18.19 -16.99
N VAL A 170 2.06 17.64 -16.14
CA VAL A 170 1.96 16.28 -15.59
C VAL A 170 1.52 16.37 -14.13
N GLU A 171 0.43 15.71 -13.78
CA GLU A 171 -0.06 15.58 -12.40
C GLU A 171 0.20 14.15 -11.93
N LEU A 172 1.00 13.98 -10.87
CA LEU A 172 1.12 12.72 -10.14
C LEU A 172 0.17 12.77 -8.96
N GLN A 173 -0.86 11.92 -8.94
CA GLN A 173 -1.90 11.99 -7.90
C GLN A 173 -2.10 10.66 -7.19
N GLN A 174 -1.87 10.69 -5.88
CA GLN A 174 -2.13 9.60 -4.95
C GLN A 174 -3.64 9.41 -4.73
N CYS A 175 -4.02 8.20 -4.31
CA CYS A 175 -5.39 7.91 -3.85
C CYS A 175 -5.73 8.77 -2.63
N THR A 176 -6.98 9.23 -2.51
CA THR A 176 -7.43 10.02 -1.35
C THR A 176 -7.14 9.31 -0.03
N CYS A 177 -7.46 8.01 0.02
CA CYS A 177 -7.29 7.20 1.23
C CYS A 177 -5.81 7.01 1.63
N ARG A 178 -4.84 7.30 0.75
CA ARG A 178 -3.40 7.23 1.09
C ARG A 178 -2.97 8.31 2.08
N LEU A 179 -3.72 9.41 2.17
CA LEU A 179 -3.43 10.49 3.13
C LEU A 179 -3.89 10.18 4.55
N GLY A 180 -4.63 9.09 4.75
CA GLY A 180 -5.26 8.77 6.02
C GLY A 180 -6.75 9.12 6.08
N CYS A 181 -7.49 8.38 6.90
CA CYS A 181 -8.91 8.64 7.15
C CYS A 181 -9.13 9.95 7.92
N ASP A 182 -8.18 10.37 8.75
CA ASP A 182 -8.16 11.67 9.44
C ASP A 182 -8.12 12.86 8.47
N GLN A 183 -7.50 12.70 7.31
CA GLN A 183 -7.46 13.71 6.25
C GLN A 183 -8.65 13.62 5.29
N CYS A 184 -9.53 12.62 5.44
CA CYS A 184 -10.62 12.36 4.49
C CYS A 184 -11.67 13.47 4.48
N ALA A 185 -12.00 14.06 5.64
CA ALA A 185 -12.98 15.15 5.75
C ALA A 185 -12.62 16.37 4.88
N ILE A 186 -11.32 16.64 4.71
CA ILE A 186 -10.81 17.76 3.92
C ILE A 186 -10.66 17.38 2.43
N ASN A 187 -10.34 16.12 2.13
CA ASN A 187 -9.92 15.69 0.81
C ASN A 187 -10.96 14.88 0.02
N ARG A 188 -12.10 14.53 0.62
CA ARG A 188 -13.17 13.79 -0.04
C ARG A 188 -14.10 14.72 -0.85
N ASP A 189 -14.57 14.19 -1.96
CA ASP A 189 -15.71 14.77 -2.68
C ASP A 189 -17.02 14.20 -2.09
N ILE A 190 -18.15 14.90 -2.27
CA ILE A 190 -19.49 14.35 -2.02
C ILE A 190 -19.87 13.49 -3.22
N ASN A 191 -20.20 12.22 -2.99
CA ASN A 191 -20.51 11.27 -4.06
C ASN A 191 -21.96 10.81 -3.97
N VAL A 192 -22.69 11.07 -5.05
CA VAL A 192 -24.09 10.65 -5.20
C VAL A 192 -24.21 9.90 -6.52
N THR A 193 -24.89 8.75 -6.52
CA THR A 193 -25.10 7.94 -7.73
C THR A 193 -26.42 8.26 -8.43
N ALA A 194 -26.59 7.74 -9.66
CA ALA A 194 -27.81 7.91 -10.44
C ALA A 194 -29.05 7.29 -9.75
N GLU A 195 -28.84 6.28 -8.90
CA GLU A 195 -29.89 5.63 -8.11
C GLU A 195 -30.31 6.45 -6.88
N LEU A 196 -29.73 7.66 -6.71
CA LEU A 196 -29.90 8.54 -5.56
C LEU A 196 -29.35 7.93 -4.26
N ARG A 197 -28.17 7.31 -4.32
CA ARG A 197 -27.45 6.86 -3.12
C ARG A 197 -26.25 7.76 -2.82
N TYR A 198 -26.09 8.16 -1.56
CA TYR A 198 -24.96 8.94 -1.07
C TYR A 198 -23.92 8.04 -0.41
N PHE A 199 -22.66 8.19 -0.82
CA PHE A 199 -21.52 7.40 -0.32
C PHE A 199 -20.59 8.29 0.49
N ALA A 200 -20.61 8.14 1.81
CA ALA A 200 -19.71 8.85 2.72
C ALA A 200 -18.25 8.36 2.59
N CYS A 201 -18.07 7.07 2.26
CA CYS A 201 -16.78 6.43 2.00
C CYS A 201 -16.91 5.46 0.82
N PHE A 202 -16.01 5.57 -0.17
CA PHE A 202 -15.99 4.66 -1.33
C PHE A 202 -15.60 3.23 -1.01
N LEU A 203 -14.93 3.01 0.12
CA LEU A 203 -14.46 1.68 0.52
C LEU A 203 -15.53 0.86 1.25
N HIS A 204 -16.64 1.50 1.63
CA HIS A 204 -17.75 0.88 2.34
C HIS A 204 -19.08 1.19 1.64
N PRO A 205 -19.26 0.70 0.39
CA PRO A 205 -20.48 0.94 -0.37
C PRO A 205 -21.75 0.38 0.27
N GLU A 206 -21.62 -0.63 1.12
CA GLU A 206 -22.69 -1.22 1.93
C GLU A 206 -23.36 -0.19 2.86
N ASP A 207 -22.60 0.81 3.32
CA ASP A 207 -23.06 1.86 4.24
C ASP A 207 -23.66 3.08 3.53
N ALA A 208 -23.87 3.00 2.21
CA ALA A 208 -24.41 4.09 1.42
C ALA A 208 -25.87 4.41 1.79
N LEU A 209 -26.16 5.69 1.99
CA LEU A 209 -27.47 6.20 2.39
C LEU A 209 -28.39 6.37 1.17
N ASP A 210 -29.65 5.94 1.29
CA ASP A 210 -30.66 6.09 0.25
C ASP A 210 -31.35 7.46 0.35
N LEU A 211 -31.10 8.35 -0.62
CA LEU A 211 -31.66 9.70 -0.65
C LEU A 211 -33.15 9.73 -1.05
N LYS A 212 -33.74 8.56 -1.38
CA LYS A 212 -35.20 8.43 -1.50
C LYS A 212 -35.89 8.31 -0.15
N GLN A 213 -35.13 7.96 0.90
CA GLN A 213 -35.63 7.71 2.26
C GLN A 213 -35.16 8.78 3.25
N THR A 214 -34.00 9.38 3.01
CA THR A 214 -33.40 10.41 3.86
C THR A 214 -33.10 11.65 3.04
N ASP A 215 -33.39 12.84 3.57
CA ASP A 215 -33.05 14.08 2.88
C ASP A 215 -31.54 14.30 2.80
N LEU A 216 -31.10 15.08 1.80
CA LEU A 216 -29.67 15.28 1.52
C LEU A 216 -28.91 15.89 2.72
N ASN A 217 -29.49 16.84 3.46
CA ASN A 217 -28.77 17.50 4.54
C ASN A 217 -28.53 16.52 5.70
N THR A 218 -29.54 15.73 6.05
CA THR A 218 -29.42 14.68 7.07
C THR A 218 -28.40 13.62 6.64
N ALA A 219 -28.45 13.18 5.38
CA ALA A 219 -27.50 12.21 4.85
C ALA A 219 -26.05 12.73 4.89
N LEU A 220 -25.84 14.00 4.54
CA LEU A 220 -24.52 14.64 4.61
C LEU A 220 -24.00 14.73 6.05
N ALA A 221 -24.85 15.08 7.02
CA ALA A 221 -24.47 15.11 8.43
C ALA A 221 -24.06 13.72 8.94
N GLN A 222 -24.87 12.69 8.64
CA GLN A 222 -24.52 11.30 8.97
C GLN A 222 -23.22 10.84 8.29
N GLY A 223 -22.95 11.31 7.08
CA GLY A 223 -21.71 11.05 6.37
C GLY A 223 -20.49 11.74 6.98
N VAL A 224 -20.64 12.89 7.63
CA VAL A 224 -19.59 13.52 8.45
C VAL A 224 -19.30 12.65 9.66
N ASP A 225 -20.32 12.30 10.45
CA ASP A 225 -20.16 11.45 11.63
C ASP A 225 -19.51 10.10 11.26
N TYR A 226 -19.84 9.55 10.09
CA TYR A 226 -19.21 8.33 9.58
C TYR A 226 -17.71 8.51 9.37
N ILE A 227 -17.29 9.58 8.70
CA ILE A 227 -15.85 9.82 8.47
C ILE A 227 -15.11 10.15 9.75
N ASP A 228 -15.74 10.81 10.71
CA ASP A 228 -15.13 11.03 12.04
C ASP A 228 -14.86 9.70 12.74
N ARG A 229 -15.79 8.73 12.67
CA ARG A 229 -15.54 7.36 13.17
C ARG A 229 -14.40 6.67 12.43
N MET A 230 -14.31 6.82 11.11
CA MET A 230 -13.20 6.27 10.32
C MET A 230 -11.86 6.91 10.68
N ALA A 231 -11.84 8.23 10.90
CA ALA A 231 -10.66 8.97 11.35
C ALA A 231 -10.20 8.49 12.74
N ILE A 232 -11.12 8.27 13.68
CA ILE A 232 -10.81 7.70 15.00
C ILE A 232 -10.25 6.29 14.85
N ARG A 233 -10.85 5.45 13.99
CA ARG A 233 -10.45 4.05 13.81
C ARG A 233 -9.09 3.89 13.12
N TYR A 234 -8.82 4.65 12.07
CA TYR A 234 -7.66 4.45 11.21
C TYR A 234 -6.60 5.55 11.34
N GLY A 235 -6.90 6.70 11.95
CA GLY A 235 -5.98 7.82 12.08
C GLY A 235 -5.41 8.25 10.72
N SER A 236 -4.08 8.36 10.66
CA SER A 236 -3.32 8.64 9.44
C SER A 236 -3.24 7.45 8.46
N GLY A 237 -3.78 6.29 8.82
CA GLY A 237 -3.94 5.13 7.94
C GLY A 237 -5.32 5.09 7.28
N SER A 238 -5.58 4.06 6.47
CA SER A 238 -6.90 3.79 5.90
C SER A 238 -7.09 2.31 5.56
N PRO A 239 -8.31 1.86 5.19
CA PRO A 239 -8.58 0.47 4.80
C PRO A 239 -7.94 0.02 3.47
N ILE A 240 -7.16 0.86 2.79
CA ILE A 240 -6.44 0.44 1.57
C ILE A 240 -5.15 -0.27 1.97
N ILE A 241 -4.76 -1.34 1.25
CA ILE A 241 -3.47 -2.02 1.50
C ILE A 241 -2.28 -1.18 1.03
N ILE A 242 -2.55 -0.13 0.24
CA ILE A 242 -1.54 0.88 -0.14
C ILE A 242 -1.30 1.83 1.04
N GLY A 243 -0.96 1.26 2.18
CA GLY A 243 0.08 1.79 3.05
C GLY A 243 1.41 1.18 2.64
N ASP A 244 2.49 1.49 3.35
CA ASP A 244 3.80 0.88 3.14
C ASP A 244 3.86 -0.58 3.61
N PHE A 245 2.83 -1.37 3.28
CA PHE A 245 2.79 -2.80 3.53
C PHE A 245 3.11 -3.56 2.25
N TYR A 246 4.41 -3.76 2.05
CA TYR A 246 5.01 -4.54 0.97
C TYR A 246 5.97 -5.56 1.58
N VAL A 247 6.36 -6.57 0.79
CA VAL A 247 7.53 -7.38 1.15
C VAL A 247 8.74 -6.45 1.09
N THR A 248 9.10 -5.88 2.23
CA THR A 248 10.26 -4.99 2.35
C THR A 248 11.53 -5.81 2.23
N GLU A 249 11.50 -6.98 2.87
CA GLU A 249 12.61 -7.90 2.97
C GLU A 249 12.09 -9.31 3.24
N GLN A 250 12.78 -10.31 2.67
CA GLN A 250 12.57 -11.71 3.00
C GLN A 250 13.89 -12.27 3.51
N GLU A 251 13.83 -12.87 4.69
CA GLU A 251 14.98 -13.48 5.34
C GLU A 251 14.75 -14.95 5.62
N GLN A 252 15.83 -15.72 5.55
CA GLN A 252 15.88 -17.14 5.89
C GLN A 252 16.99 -17.37 6.91
N PHE A 253 16.61 -17.84 8.10
CA PHE A 253 17.57 -18.13 9.15
C PHE A 253 17.24 -19.45 9.85
N TYR A 254 18.27 -20.09 10.38
CA TYR A 254 18.16 -21.30 11.15
C TYR A 254 18.18 -20.95 12.64
N TYR A 255 17.22 -21.48 13.39
CA TYR A 255 17.04 -21.23 14.80
C TYR A 255 17.16 -22.52 15.61
N TYR A 256 17.91 -22.44 16.70
CA TYR A 256 18.17 -23.56 17.60
C TYR A 256 18.00 -23.12 19.05
N ALA A 257 17.33 -23.95 19.85
CA ALA A 257 17.35 -23.85 21.30
C ALA A 257 18.62 -24.56 21.83
N LEU A 258 19.27 -23.96 22.81
CA LEU A 258 20.42 -24.55 23.50
C LEU A 258 20.36 -24.25 25.01
N PRO A 259 20.82 -25.18 25.86
CA PRO A 259 21.13 -24.87 27.25
C PRO A 259 22.17 -23.75 27.37
N HIS A 260 22.05 -22.88 28.37
CA HIS A 260 22.98 -21.76 28.57
C HIS A 260 24.45 -22.19 28.75
N ASP A 261 24.67 -23.33 29.40
CA ASP A 261 26.00 -23.90 29.63
C ASP A 261 26.64 -24.53 28.39
N ALA A 262 25.85 -24.79 27.33
CA ALA A 262 26.34 -25.33 26.07
C ALA A 262 26.97 -24.26 25.15
N LEU A 263 26.75 -22.97 25.43
CA LEU A 263 27.21 -21.87 24.59
C LEU A 263 28.74 -21.84 24.38
N PRO A 264 29.59 -21.94 25.42
CA PRO A 264 31.04 -21.91 25.23
C PRO A 264 31.54 -23.06 24.34
N ALA A 265 30.87 -24.21 24.38
CA ALA A 265 31.21 -25.37 23.55
C ALA A 265 30.86 -25.16 22.08
N VAL A 266 29.71 -24.53 21.79
CA VAL A 266 29.33 -24.11 20.43
C VAL A 266 30.32 -23.08 19.89
N ILE A 267 30.67 -22.07 20.70
CA ILE A 267 31.65 -21.04 20.33
C ILE A 267 33.02 -21.66 20.05
N ALA A 268 33.50 -22.58 20.89
CA ALA A 268 34.81 -23.21 20.72
C ALA A 268 34.94 -24.03 19.43
N GLN A 269 33.86 -24.66 18.97
CA GLN A 269 33.85 -25.43 17.71
C GLN A 269 33.76 -24.55 16.47
N CYS A 270 33.14 -23.39 16.61
CA CYS A 270 33.11 -22.38 15.57
C CYS A 270 34.47 -21.67 15.37
N GLY A 271 35.49 -21.93 16.19
CA GLY A 271 36.82 -21.30 16.05
C GLY A 271 36.90 -19.91 16.68
N SER A 272 37.78 -19.04 16.20
CA SER A 272 37.95 -17.69 16.75
C SER A 272 36.77 -16.79 16.34
N ILE A 273 35.70 -16.83 17.12
CA ILE A 273 34.57 -15.93 17.03
C ILE A 273 34.94 -14.56 17.60
N GLU A 274 34.58 -13.49 16.88
CA GLU A 274 34.67 -12.12 17.35
C GLU A 274 33.27 -11.60 17.69
N LEU A 275 33.08 -11.09 18.92
CA LEU A 275 31.87 -10.37 19.30
C LEU A 275 31.85 -9.02 18.57
N LYS A 276 30.86 -8.82 17.69
CA LYS A 276 30.72 -7.59 16.91
C LYS A 276 29.85 -6.57 17.61
N ARG A 277 28.80 -7.02 18.31
CA ARG A 277 27.80 -6.14 18.91
C ARG A 277 27.03 -6.86 20.00
N HIS A 278 26.62 -6.09 21.00
CA HIS A 278 25.62 -6.48 21.99
C HIS A 278 24.42 -5.54 21.88
N ARG A 279 23.18 -6.05 21.96
CA ARG A 279 21.95 -5.25 21.97
C ARG A 279 20.97 -5.75 23.01
N CYS A 280 20.33 -4.81 23.70
CA CYS A 280 19.17 -5.09 24.55
C CYS A 280 17.94 -4.39 23.99
N PHE A 281 16.83 -5.11 23.86
CA PHE A 281 15.56 -4.52 23.41
C PHE A 281 14.38 -5.30 23.97
N THR A 282 13.22 -4.66 23.98
CA THR A 282 11.95 -5.24 24.41
C THR A 282 11.03 -5.40 23.21
N GLU A 283 10.37 -6.55 23.12
CA GLU A 283 9.33 -6.81 22.12
C GLU A 283 7.97 -6.98 22.76
N TYR A 284 6.95 -6.37 22.16
CA TYR A 284 5.55 -6.48 22.56
C TYR A 284 4.76 -7.12 21.44
N TYR A 285 4.26 -8.34 21.64
CA TYR A 285 3.52 -9.09 20.64
C TYR A 285 2.03 -8.88 20.83
N PHE A 286 1.32 -8.58 19.74
CA PHE A 286 -0.10 -8.33 19.73
C PHE A 286 -0.84 -9.42 18.95
N SER A 287 -2.00 -9.83 19.47
CA SER A 287 -2.88 -10.82 18.84
C SER A 287 -4.33 -10.38 18.96
N ASP A 288 -5.10 -10.59 17.91
CA ASP A 288 -6.55 -10.41 17.86
C ASP A 288 -7.33 -11.70 18.18
N GLY A 289 -6.62 -12.79 18.49
CA GLY A 289 -7.20 -14.10 18.77
C GLY A 289 -7.58 -14.92 17.54
N SER A 290 -7.34 -14.43 16.32
CA SER A 290 -7.49 -15.23 15.10
C SER A 290 -6.45 -16.36 15.02
N SER A 291 -6.71 -17.37 14.20
CA SER A 291 -5.79 -18.51 14.01
C SER A 291 -4.40 -18.09 13.56
N ASP A 292 -4.32 -17.03 12.76
CA ASP A 292 -3.07 -16.53 12.17
C ASP A 292 -2.16 -15.92 13.25
N TYR A 293 -2.75 -15.23 14.23
CA TYR A 293 -2.02 -14.67 15.38
C TYR A 293 -1.90 -15.65 16.56
N ALA A 294 -2.80 -16.62 16.70
CA ALA A 294 -2.73 -17.66 17.73
C ALA A 294 -1.55 -18.62 17.48
N GLY A 295 -1.28 -18.95 16.22
CA GLY A 295 -0.13 -19.75 15.81
C GLY A 295 1.14 -18.95 15.51
N PHE A 296 1.09 -17.61 15.60
CA PHE A 296 2.16 -16.70 15.19
C PHE A 296 2.69 -16.94 13.76
N THR A 297 1.81 -17.38 12.84
CA THR A 297 2.12 -17.42 11.41
C THR A 297 2.05 -16.01 10.79
N THR A 298 1.25 -15.14 11.41
CA THR A 298 1.33 -13.69 11.28
C THR A 298 1.68 -13.10 12.64
N VAL A 299 2.63 -12.16 12.65
CA VAL A 299 3.13 -11.51 13.85
C VAL A 299 3.01 -10.01 13.69
N LYS A 300 2.33 -9.36 14.64
CA LYS A 300 2.32 -7.91 14.81
C LYS A 300 2.97 -7.60 16.15
N LYS A 301 4.09 -6.87 16.13
CA LYS A 301 4.85 -6.53 17.33
C LYS A 301 5.36 -5.10 17.32
N LEU A 302 5.65 -4.57 18.51
CA LEU A 302 6.56 -3.44 18.66
C LEU A 302 7.93 -3.94 19.09
N MET A 303 8.98 -3.37 18.53
CA MET A 303 10.36 -3.53 18.98
C MET A 303 10.85 -2.21 19.56
N HIS A 304 11.33 -2.21 20.80
CA HIS A 304 11.88 -1.02 21.44
C HIS A 304 13.29 -1.26 21.93
N ASN A 305 14.24 -0.57 21.31
CA ASN A 305 15.64 -0.70 21.68
C ASN A 305 15.96 0.08 22.96
N SER A 306 16.80 -0.49 23.82
CA SER A 306 17.16 0.10 25.12
C SER A 306 17.81 1.48 25.04
N TYR A 307 18.37 1.84 23.88
CA TYR A 307 19.05 3.11 23.64
C TYR A 307 18.33 4.02 22.63
N GLU A 308 17.14 3.65 22.16
CA GLU A 308 16.34 4.47 21.24
C GLU A 308 15.13 5.09 21.96
N HIS A 309 14.77 6.32 21.57
CA HIS A 309 13.63 7.05 22.15
C HIS A 309 12.28 6.66 21.55
N GLN A 310 12.27 5.86 20.48
CA GLN A 310 11.07 5.43 19.77
C GLN A 310 11.09 3.91 19.59
N ALA A 311 9.90 3.30 19.61
CA ALA A 311 9.72 1.91 19.24
C ALA A 311 9.44 1.80 17.73
N GLN A 312 9.69 0.64 17.13
CA GLN A 312 9.37 0.36 15.73
C GLN A 312 8.25 -0.68 15.68
N GLU A 313 7.20 -0.40 14.90
CA GLU A 313 6.21 -1.41 14.55
C GLU A 313 6.81 -2.41 13.56
N VAL A 314 6.55 -3.69 13.77
CA VAL A 314 6.94 -4.77 12.87
C VAL A 314 5.73 -5.65 12.62
N VAL A 315 5.31 -5.77 11.37
CA VAL A 315 4.35 -6.81 10.96
C VAL A 315 5.04 -7.75 9.99
N GLN A 316 4.98 -9.05 10.27
CA GLN A 316 5.69 -10.06 9.51
C GLN A 316 4.87 -11.34 9.41
N SER A 317 5.10 -12.12 8.35
CA SER A 317 4.65 -13.52 8.26
C SER A 317 5.82 -14.45 8.52
N VAL A 318 5.55 -15.52 9.26
CA VAL A 318 6.55 -16.50 9.69
C VAL A 318 6.15 -17.89 9.20
N ARG A 319 7.08 -18.55 8.51
CA ARG A 319 6.93 -19.94 8.08
C ARG A 319 8.09 -20.77 8.62
N VAL A 320 7.75 -21.82 9.38
CA VAL A 320 8.72 -22.82 9.83
C VAL A 320 8.77 -23.95 8.83
N ASP A 321 9.97 -24.45 8.57
CA ASP A 321 10.17 -25.53 7.62
C ASP A 321 9.55 -26.85 8.10
N ALA A 322 8.89 -27.55 7.18
CA ALA A 322 8.24 -28.83 7.49
C ALA A 322 9.23 -29.97 7.78
N LEU A 323 10.51 -29.80 7.43
CA LEU A 323 11.56 -30.78 7.65
C LEU A 323 12.10 -30.75 9.09
N GLY A 324 11.73 -29.73 9.88
CA GLY A 324 12.23 -29.56 11.24
C GLY A 324 13.73 -29.28 11.30
N SER A 325 14.29 -28.67 10.26
CA SER A 325 15.71 -28.31 10.21
C SER A 325 16.05 -27.08 11.06
N GLY A 326 15.03 -26.40 11.60
CA GLY A 326 15.17 -25.14 12.32
C GLY A 326 15.08 -23.93 11.39
N LEU A 327 14.82 -24.13 10.10
CA LEU A 327 14.70 -23.06 9.14
C LEU A 327 13.39 -22.32 9.36
N ILE A 328 13.50 -21.03 9.67
CA ILE A 328 12.37 -20.12 9.76
C ILE A 328 12.56 -19.04 8.72
N GLU A 329 11.54 -18.91 7.86
CA GLU A 329 11.44 -17.87 6.87
C GLU A 329 10.57 -16.75 7.43
N THR A 330 11.09 -15.52 7.35
CA THR A 330 10.38 -14.33 7.78
C THR A 330 10.17 -13.42 6.58
N VAL A 331 8.93 -13.02 6.37
CA VAL A 331 8.54 -12.04 5.35
C VAL A 331 8.06 -10.80 6.08
N PHE A 332 8.82 -9.70 6.00
CA PHE A 332 8.42 -8.43 6.57
C PHE A 332 7.34 -7.82 5.68
N LEU A 333 6.19 -7.52 6.28
CA LEU A 333 5.01 -7.06 5.56
C LEU A 333 4.91 -5.54 5.55
N THR A 334 5.85 -4.81 6.18
CA THR A 334 5.79 -3.37 6.45
C THR A 334 7.17 -2.75 6.56
N ASP A 335 7.34 -1.47 6.22
CA ASP A 335 8.56 -0.70 6.54
C ASP A 335 8.74 -0.43 8.04
N GLY A 336 7.65 -0.55 8.80
CA GLY A 336 7.60 -0.37 10.24
C GLY A 336 7.53 1.09 10.65
N ALA A 337 6.40 1.48 11.26
CA ALA A 337 6.20 2.84 11.74
C ALA A 337 7.04 3.12 12.99
N ALA A 338 7.63 4.33 13.08
CA ALA A 338 8.23 4.83 14.30
C ALA A 338 7.13 5.25 15.29
N ILE A 339 7.14 4.64 16.47
CA ILE A 339 6.14 4.80 17.53
C ILE A 339 6.76 5.58 18.68
N SER A 340 6.23 6.77 18.93
CA SER A 340 6.71 7.67 19.99
C SER A 340 6.24 7.30 21.40
N SER A 341 5.14 6.54 21.51
CA SER A 341 4.59 6.09 22.79
C SER A 341 4.02 4.68 22.70
N ILE A 342 4.68 3.74 23.39
CA ILE A 342 4.24 2.35 23.51
C ILE A 342 2.88 2.28 24.22
N GLU A 343 2.64 3.14 25.22
CA GLU A 343 1.39 3.17 25.98
C GLU A 343 0.20 3.56 25.09
N GLN A 344 0.34 4.66 24.33
CA GLN A 344 -0.70 5.11 23.41
C GLN A 344 -0.96 4.08 22.31
N TYR A 345 0.10 3.50 21.74
CA TYR A 345 -0.03 2.44 20.75
C TYR A 345 -0.75 1.22 21.33
N SER A 346 -0.38 0.77 22.54
CA SER A 346 -0.99 -0.38 23.20
C SER A 346 -2.46 -0.13 23.59
N ALA A 347 -2.83 1.11 23.90
CA ALA A 347 -4.22 1.49 24.10
C ALA A 347 -5.02 1.45 22.78
N ALA A 348 -4.44 1.96 21.69
CA ALA A 348 -5.05 1.90 20.36
C ALA A 348 -5.23 0.45 19.87
N MET A 349 -4.23 -0.42 20.07
CA MET A 349 -4.31 -1.84 19.74
C MET A 349 -5.46 -2.54 20.49
N ARG A 350 -5.62 -2.26 21.80
CA ARG A 350 -6.74 -2.78 22.59
C ARG A 350 -8.10 -2.33 22.07
N GLN A 351 -8.23 -1.07 21.66
CA GLN A 351 -9.44 -0.56 21.04
C GLN A 351 -9.72 -1.23 19.68
N ALA A 352 -8.67 -1.61 18.95
CA ALA A 352 -8.76 -2.32 17.68
C ALA A 352 -8.97 -3.85 17.84
N GLY A 353 -9.18 -4.36 19.06
CA GLY A 353 -9.41 -5.78 19.34
C GLY A 353 -8.14 -6.61 19.51
N PHE A 354 -6.96 -6.00 19.46
CA PHE A 354 -5.68 -6.66 19.71
C PHE A 354 -5.27 -6.55 21.17
N ASN A 355 -4.82 -7.65 21.76
CA ASN A 355 -4.25 -7.68 23.09
C ASN A 355 -2.75 -7.94 23.02
N CYS A 356 -1.96 -7.32 23.90
CA CYS A 356 -0.57 -7.71 24.07
C CYS A 356 -0.56 -9.07 24.79
N VAL A 357 -0.08 -10.11 24.09
CA VAL A 357 -0.12 -11.50 24.56
C VAL A 357 1.24 -12.01 25.04
N LEU A 358 2.32 -11.32 24.66
CA LEU A 358 3.67 -11.67 25.08
C LEU A 358 4.54 -10.40 25.11
N THR A 359 5.31 -10.24 26.17
CA THR A 359 6.36 -9.22 26.27
C THR A 359 7.68 -9.92 26.55
N VAL A 360 8.68 -9.68 25.71
CA VAL A 360 9.98 -10.35 25.77
C VAL A 360 11.07 -9.32 25.91
N GLU A 361 11.93 -9.51 26.89
CA GLU A 361 13.16 -8.73 27.02
C GLU A 361 14.31 -9.56 26.48
N TRP A 362 15.02 -9.01 25.50
CA TRP A 362 16.13 -9.69 24.83
C TRP A 362 17.45 -9.05 25.20
N ALA A 363 18.45 -9.90 25.43
CA ALA A 363 19.87 -9.58 25.35
C ALA A 363 20.47 -10.41 24.20
N ILE A 364 20.98 -9.75 23.16
CA ILE A 364 21.49 -10.40 21.96
C ILE A 364 22.94 -10.06 21.70
N ASP A 365 23.77 -11.09 21.60
CA ASP A 365 25.15 -11.01 21.14
C ASP A 365 25.24 -11.41 19.66
N TYR A 366 25.95 -10.59 18.88
CA TYR A 366 26.18 -10.77 17.45
C TYR A 366 27.63 -11.17 17.21
N PHE A 367 27.80 -12.27 16.50
CA PHE A 367 29.08 -12.90 16.20
C PHE A 367 29.21 -13.14 14.69
N THR A 368 30.45 -13.15 14.21
CA THR A 368 30.77 -13.52 12.82
C THR A 368 31.84 -14.59 12.78
N LEU A 369 31.62 -15.64 11.98
CA LEU A 369 32.60 -16.67 11.66
C LEU A 369 32.75 -16.79 10.14
N GLY A 370 33.76 -16.12 9.57
CA GLY A 370 33.88 -16.02 8.12
C GLY A 370 32.63 -15.36 7.53
N GLU A 371 31.88 -16.08 6.70
CA GLU A 371 30.59 -15.64 6.11
C GLU A 371 29.36 -16.03 6.95
N ILE A 372 29.56 -16.74 8.08
CA ILE A 372 28.46 -17.18 8.94
C ILE A 372 28.16 -16.09 9.96
N GLU A 373 26.93 -15.61 9.95
CA GLU A 373 26.39 -14.74 10.97
C GLU A 373 25.76 -15.60 12.05
N ILE A 374 26.16 -15.37 13.30
CA ILE A 374 25.62 -16.08 14.46
C ILE A 374 25.12 -15.03 15.45
N THR A 375 23.90 -15.22 15.92
CA THR A 375 23.33 -14.40 16.99
C THR A 375 22.89 -15.30 18.12
N LEU A 376 23.27 -14.94 19.34
CA LEU A 376 22.80 -15.59 20.55
C LEU A 376 21.85 -14.64 21.26
N SER A 377 20.63 -15.10 21.49
CA SER A 377 19.58 -14.34 22.14
C SER A 377 19.23 -15.00 23.48
N GLN A 378 19.21 -14.19 24.53
CA GLN A 378 18.87 -14.59 25.89
C GLN A 378 17.72 -13.73 26.39
N THR A 379 16.90 -14.31 27.25
CA THR A 379 15.73 -13.62 27.81
C THR A 379 15.50 -14.05 29.26
N PRO A 380 15.20 -13.12 30.19
CA PRO A 380 14.87 -13.46 31.58
C PRO A 380 13.71 -14.47 31.72
N GLN A 381 12.82 -14.51 30.73
CA GLN A 381 11.64 -15.38 30.66
C GLN A 381 12.00 -16.86 30.45
N ARG A 382 13.22 -17.17 29.98
CA ARG A 382 13.74 -18.53 29.70
C ARG A 382 15.19 -18.63 30.17
N SER A 383 15.38 -18.82 31.47
CA SER A 383 16.71 -18.95 32.08
C SER A 383 17.37 -20.32 31.86
N ASP A 384 16.61 -21.30 31.37
CA ASP A 384 17.04 -22.67 31.10
C ASP A 384 17.64 -22.85 29.70
N ALA A 385 17.28 -21.97 28.76
CA ALA A 385 17.70 -22.08 27.37
C ALA A 385 17.90 -20.71 26.69
N ALA A 386 18.95 -20.62 25.88
CA ALA A 386 19.18 -19.54 24.94
C ALA A 386 18.71 -19.91 23.53
N LEU A 387 18.56 -18.91 22.67
CA LEU A 387 18.22 -19.07 21.26
C LEU A 387 19.43 -18.70 20.39
N LEU A 388 19.89 -19.63 19.57
CA LEU A 388 20.91 -19.39 18.56
C LEU A 388 20.25 -19.24 17.19
N ARG A 389 20.59 -18.17 16.47
CA ARG A 389 20.19 -17.91 15.09
C ARG A 389 21.42 -17.84 14.20
N CYS A 390 21.35 -18.45 13.02
CA CYS A 390 22.42 -18.40 12.03
C CYS A 390 21.93 -18.39 10.58
N ASN A 391 22.69 -17.75 9.69
CA ASN A 391 22.34 -17.61 8.27
C ASN A 391 22.60 -18.88 7.42
N ARG A 392 23.17 -19.93 8.02
CA ARG A 392 23.43 -21.24 7.40
C ARG A 392 23.12 -22.35 8.40
N PRO A 393 22.75 -23.56 7.96
CA PRO A 393 22.46 -24.65 8.87
C PRO A 393 23.73 -25.08 9.61
N LEU A 394 23.64 -25.25 10.92
CA LEU A 394 24.73 -25.82 11.71
C LEU A 394 24.64 -27.34 11.67
N LEU A 395 25.58 -27.96 10.95
CA LEU A 395 25.80 -29.41 10.96
C LEU A 395 26.57 -29.79 12.23
N LEU A 396 25.97 -29.57 13.40
CA LEU A 396 26.59 -29.87 14.67
C LEU A 396 25.90 -31.08 15.29
N ALA A 397 26.61 -32.20 15.36
CA ALA A 397 26.22 -33.39 16.12
C ALA A 397 26.39 -33.17 17.63
N GLN A 398 25.90 -32.04 18.13
CA GLN A 398 26.06 -31.60 19.53
C GLN A 398 24.90 -32.11 20.38
N PRO A 399 25.16 -32.72 21.54
CA PRO A 399 24.14 -32.95 22.54
C PRO A 399 23.53 -31.61 22.98
N GLY A 400 22.22 -31.44 22.81
CA GLY A 400 21.48 -30.30 23.36
C GLY A 400 21.16 -29.15 22.39
N LEU A 401 21.68 -29.16 21.15
CA LEU A 401 21.23 -28.22 20.12
C LEU A 401 19.94 -28.74 19.48
N GLN A 402 18.81 -28.07 19.73
CA GLN A 402 17.50 -28.50 19.22
C GLN A 402 16.98 -27.51 18.18
N PRO A 403 16.80 -27.91 16.91
CA PRO A 403 16.19 -27.04 15.91
C PRO A 403 14.78 -26.61 16.32
N LEU A 404 14.45 -25.34 16.12
CA LEU A 404 13.09 -24.86 16.39
C LEU A 404 12.13 -25.39 15.32
N THR A 405 11.07 -26.05 15.78
CA THR A 405 10.00 -26.59 14.91
C THR A 405 8.71 -25.76 14.99
N CYS A 406 8.75 -24.62 15.68
CA CYS A 406 7.65 -23.67 15.79
C CYS A 406 8.18 -22.22 15.82
N PRO A 407 7.32 -21.21 15.59
CA PRO A 407 7.72 -19.82 15.69
C PRO A 407 8.29 -19.47 17.07
N ILE A 408 9.24 -18.53 17.12
CA ILE A 408 9.92 -18.12 18.37
C ILE A 408 8.93 -17.75 19.49
N PRO A 409 7.85 -16.95 19.26
CA PRO A 409 6.91 -16.63 20.33
C PRO A 409 6.21 -17.87 20.89
N VAL A 410 5.90 -18.84 20.03
CA VAL A 410 5.31 -20.12 20.44
C VAL A 410 6.30 -20.90 21.32
N TRP A 411 7.57 -20.98 20.91
CA TRP A 411 8.63 -21.62 21.69
C TRP A 411 8.84 -20.96 23.06
N LEU A 412 8.77 -19.63 23.14
CA LEU A 412 8.87 -18.88 24.40
C LEU A 412 7.67 -19.13 25.33
N MET A 413 6.47 -19.24 24.76
CA MET A 413 5.22 -19.46 25.52
C MET A 413 5.04 -20.91 25.97
N GLN A 414 5.69 -21.87 25.31
CA GLN A 414 5.77 -23.25 25.77
C GLN A 414 6.67 -23.31 27.02
N GLN A 415 6.07 -23.26 28.22
CA GLN A 415 6.78 -23.47 29.50
C GLN A 415 7.67 -24.74 29.43
N ALA A 416 8.92 -24.75 29.89
CA ALA A 416 9.35 -24.48 31.27
C ALA A 416 8.43 -25.20 32.28
N VAL A 417 8.12 -26.47 31.99
CA VAL A 417 7.53 -27.43 32.94
C VAL A 417 8.63 -27.94 33.87
#